data_AF-A0A6G0QY03-F1
#
_entry.id   AF-A0A6G0QY03-F1
#
_cell.length_a   1.000
_cell.length_b   1.000
_cell.length_c   1.000
_cell.angle_alpha   90.00
_cell.angle_beta   90.00
_cell.angle_gamma   90.00
#
_symmetry.space_group_name_H-M   'P 1'
#
loop_
_entity.id
_entity.type
_entity.pdbx_description
1 polymer ?
#
loop_
_entity_poly.entity_id
_entity_poly.type
_entity_poly.pdbx_seq_one_letter_code
_entity_poly.pdbx_strand_id
1 'polypeptide(L)' 'MMSTKPDLRLAFEPPHDENVQRSAFLSLKQRRLSALEYIQRARHLVSCVTAQPIDMRRKSTSLFPG' A
#
# COMPACT_ATOMS: atom_id res chain seq x y z
N MET A 1 29.40 -11.24 -8.60
CA MET A 1 28.23 -11.64 -7.79
C MET A 1 27.36 -10.39 -7.64
N MET A 2 26.27 -10.30 -8.41
CA MET A 2 25.41 -9.11 -8.41
C MET A 2 24.72 -8.97 -7.06
N SER A 3 25.01 -7.89 -6.34
CA SER A 3 24.36 -7.54 -5.08
C SER A 3 22.94 -7.04 -5.37
N THR A 4 22.00 -7.96 -5.60
CA THR A 4 20.60 -7.69 -5.98
C THR A 4 19.65 -7.52 -4.78
N LYS A 5 20.18 -7.37 -3.56
CA LYS A 5 19.34 -7.35 -2.34
C LYS A 5 18.77 -5.99 -1.93
N PRO A 6 19.43 -4.82 -2.14
CA PRO A 6 18.83 -3.54 -1.77
C PRO A 6 17.75 -3.09 -2.76
N ASP A 7 17.98 -3.26 -4.07
CA ASP A 7 17.02 -2.85 -5.11
C ASP A 7 15.71 -3.62 -5.04
N LEU A 8 15.77 -4.93 -4.74
CA LEU A 8 14.56 -5.73 -4.54
C LEU A 8 13.78 -5.25 -3.32
N ARG A 9 14.46 -4.91 -2.21
CA ARG A 9 13.78 -4.42 -1.00
C ARG A 9 13.05 -3.10 -1.24
N LEU A 10 13.66 -2.18 -1.99
CA LEU A 10 13.02 -0.92 -2.39
C LEU A 10 11.80 -1.15 -3.31
N ALA A 11 11.84 -2.12 -4.20
CA ALA A 11 10.70 -2.45 -5.07
C ALA A 11 9.49 -3.04 -4.32
N PHE A 12 9.72 -3.59 -3.12
CA PHE A 12 8.68 -4.13 -2.24
C PHE A 12 8.41 -3.24 -1.01
N GLU A 13 9.11 -2.11 -0.87
CA GLU A 13 8.87 -1.17 0.22
C GLU A 13 7.55 -0.46 -0.06
N PRO A 14 6.58 -0.53 0.86
CA PRO A 14 5.29 0.08 0.64
C PRO A 14 5.46 1.61 0.64
N PRO A 15 5.00 2.33 -0.40
CA PRO A 15 5.06 3.78 -0.41
C PRO A 15 4.48 4.35 0.89
N HIS A 16 5.22 5.24 1.54
CA HIS A 16 4.86 5.76 2.87
C HIS A 16 3.48 6.45 2.92
N ASP A 17 3.02 6.96 1.77
CA ASP A 17 1.75 7.62 1.61
C ASP A 17 0.59 6.65 1.34
N GLU A 18 -0.09 6.23 2.41
CA GLU A 18 -1.31 5.42 2.31
C GLU A 18 -2.38 6.10 1.44
N ASN A 19 -2.48 7.43 1.48
CA ASN A 19 -3.52 8.18 0.77
C ASN A 19 -3.31 8.09 -0.75
N VAL A 20 -2.05 8.15 -1.19
CA VAL A 20 -1.69 7.99 -2.60
C VAL A 20 -2.04 6.59 -3.09
N GLN A 21 -1.79 5.55 -2.29
CA GLN A 21 -2.13 4.17 -2.66
C GLN A 21 -3.63 3.90 -2.66
N ARG A 22 -4.38 4.44 -1.70
CA ARG A 22 -5.85 4.35 -1.69
C ARG A 22 -6.43 5.04 -2.92
N SER A 23 -5.96 6.25 -3.25
CA SER A 23 -6.34 6.95 -4.48
C SER A 23 -6.02 6.14 -5.74
N ALA A 24 -4.81 5.56 -5.81
CA ALA A 24 -4.38 4.72 -6.92
C ALA A 24 -5.21 3.44 -7.06
N PHE A 25 -5.61 2.83 -5.94
CA PHE A 25 -6.48 1.66 -5.91
C PHE A 25 -7.90 2.00 -6.36
N LEU A 26 -8.47 3.09 -5.86
CA LEU A 26 -9.80 3.56 -6.27
C LEU A 26 -9.85 3.97 -7.76
N SER A 27 -8.72 4.43 -8.29
CA SER A 27 -8.56 4.78 -9.71
C SER A 27 -8.24 3.56 -10.59
N LEU A 28 -7.90 2.41 -10.01
CA LEU A 28 -7.55 1.19 -10.74
C LEU A 28 -8.79 0.62 -11.43
N LYS A 29 -8.74 0.50 -12.76
CA LYS A 29 -9.80 -0.11 -13.57
C LYS A 29 -9.21 -1.23 -14.40
N GLN A 30 -9.90 -2.38 -14.44
CA GLN A 30 -9.46 -3.54 -15.21
C GLN A 30 -9.40 -3.27 -16.73
N ARG A 31 -10.15 -2.28 -17.26
CA ARG A 31 -10.39 -2.00 -18.70
C ARG A 31 -9.32 -2.45 -19.69
N ARG A 32 -8.04 -2.09 -19.49
CA ARG A 32 -6.93 -2.38 -20.42
C ARG A 32 -5.91 -3.39 -19.87
N LEU A 33 -6.12 -3.90 -18.66
CA LEU A 33 -5.22 -4.83 -17.98
C LEU A 33 -5.77 -6.25 -18.14
N SER A 34 -4.88 -7.23 -18.32
CA SER A 34 -5.26 -8.62 -18.16
C SER A 34 -5.73 -8.89 -16.71
N ALA A 35 -6.54 -9.92 -16.51
CA ALA A 35 -7.02 -10.27 -15.16
C ALA A 35 -5.86 -10.48 -14.18
N LEU A 36 -4.77 -11.11 -14.64
CA LEU A 36 -3.57 -11.34 -13.82
C LEU A 36 -2.90 -10.03 -13.42
N GLU A 37 -2.66 -9.12 -14.37
CA GLU A 37 -2.04 -7.82 -14.09
C GLU A 37 -2.90 -6.95 -13.17
N TYR A 38 -4.22 -6.98 -13.38
CA TYR A 38 -5.16 -6.29 -12.50
C TYR A 38 -5.11 -6.84 -11.07
N ILE A 39 -5.13 -8.17 -10.90
CA ILE A 39 -5.05 -8.83 -9.58
C ILE A 39 -3.71 -8.53 -8.90
N GLN A 40 -2.60 -8.61 -9.64
CA GLN A 40 -1.27 -8.32 -9.10
C GLN A 40 -1.15 -6.87 -8.64
N ARG A 41 -1.63 -5.90 -9.44
CA ARG A 41 -1.62 -4.47 -9.06
C ARG A 41 -2.55 -4.16 -7.89
N ALA A 42 -3.76 -4.71 -7.90
CA ALA A 42 -4.71 -4.56 -6.80
C ALA A 42 -4.12 -5.10 -5.48
N ARG A 43 -3.54 -6.31 -5.52
CA ARG A 43 -2.90 -6.93 -4.35
C ARG A 43 -1.71 -6.11 -3.84
N HIS A 44 -0.86 -5.61 -4.74
CA HIS A 44 0.27 -4.77 -4.37
C HIS A 44 -0.19 -3.49 -3.66
N LEU A 45 -1.16 -2.76 -4.22
CA LEU A 45 -1.68 -1.53 -3.63
C LEU A 45 -2.29 -1.76 -2.24
N VAL A 46 -3.06 -2.85 -2.05
CA VAL A 46 -3.66 -3.19 -0.75
C VAL A 46 -2.60 -3.58 0.28
N SER A 47 -1.58 -4.35 -0.14
CA SER A 47 -0.47 -4.73 0.74
C SER A 47 0.26 -3.51 1.27
N CYS A 48 0.37 -2.45 0.47
CA CYS A 48 1.07 -1.26 0.90
C CYS A 48 0.23 -0.37 1.83
N VAL A 49 -1.10 -0.37 1.68
CA VAL A 49 -2.01 0.36 2.58
C VAL A 49 -2.08 -0.30 3.96
N THR A 50 -1.90 -1.62 4.02
CA THR A 50 -1.98 -2.40 5.28
C THR A 50 -0.66 -2.39 6.05
N ALA A 51 0.41 -1.83 5.48
CA ALA A 51 1.72 -1.74 6.13
C ALA A 51 1.76 -0.75 7.29
N GLN A 52 0.80 0.19 7.40
CA GLN A 52 0.62 0.95 8.63
C GLN A 52 -0.27 0.15 9.58
N PRO A 53 0.27 -0.34 10.72
CA PRO A 53 -0.54 -1.04 11.70
C PRO A 53 -1.67 -0.10 12.17
N ILE A 54 -2.89 -0.63 12.24
CA ILE A 54 -4.11 0.08 12.70
C ILE A 54 -3.88 0.77 14.07
N ASP A 55 -2.94 0.25 14.86
CA ASP A 55 -2.51 0.81 16.14
C ASP A 55 -1.82 2.18 16.06
N MET A 56 -1.22 2.54 14.92
CA MET A 56 -0.58 3.85 14.74
C MET A 56 -1.61 4.95 14.46
N ARG A 57 -2.76 4.61 13.86
CA ARG A 57 -3.85 5.54 13.54
C ARG A 57 -4.78 5.81 14.72
N ARG A 58 -4.69 5.04 15.81
CA ARG A 58 -5.51 5.19 17.04
C ARG A 58 -4.87 6.00 18.17
N LYS A 59 -3.78 6.74 17.91
CA LYS A 59 -3.17 7.65 18.90
C LYS A 59 -3.43 9.13 18.61
N SER A 60 -4.67 9.50 18.26
CA SER A 60 -5.09 10.91 18.18
C SER A 60 -6.59 11.12 18.43
N THR A 61 -7.18 10.32 19.31
CA THR A 61 -8.43 10.69 19.99
C THR A 61 -8.20 10.60 21.49
N SER A 62 -7.25 11.40 21.97
CA SER A 62 -7.30 11.90 23.34
C SER A 62 -8.39 12.97 23.43
N LEU A 63 -9.16 12.90 24.51
CA LEU A 63 -10.15 13.87 25.01
C LEU A 63 -11.58 13.66 24.52
N PHE A 64 -12.35 12.86 25.27
CA PHE A 64 -13.43 13.39 26.11
C PHE A 64 -13.63 12.46 27.31
N PRO A 65 -13.39 12.89 28.56
CA PRO A 65 -13.92 12.22 29.74
C PRO A 65 -15.37 12.68 29.94
N GLY A 66 -16.29 11.72 30.03
CA GLY A 66 -17.65 11.90 30.53
C GLY A 66 -17.82 10.99 31.74
#